data_AF-A0ABD3XDW1-F1
#
_entry.id   AF-A0ABD3XDW1-F1
#
_cell.length_a   1.000
_cell.length_b   1.000
_cell.length_c   1.000
_cell.angle_alpha   90.00
_cell.angle_beta   90.00
_cell.angle_gamma   90.00
#
_symmetry.space_group_name_H-M   'P 1'
#
loop_
_entity.id
_entity.type
_entity.pdbx_description
1 polymer ?
#
loop_
_entity_poly.entity_id
_entity_poly.type
_entity_poly.pdbx_seq_one_letter_code
_entity_poly.pdbx_strand_id
1 'polypeptide(L)'
;MCSFNCNHDVVTGYGMCSYDCNYDVVAGYGMCSFDCNHDVVAGYGMCCFVCNHDDVAGYGMCSYDCNHDVVAGYGMCSYDCNHDVVAGYGMCCFDCNHDVVAGYGMCSYD
;
A
#
# COMPACT_ATOMS: atom_id res chain seq x y z
N MET A 1 -7.33 19.02 -1.03
CA MET A 1 -7.50 17.78 -1.79
C MET A 1 -6.76 17.98 -3.10
N CYS A 2 -5.79 17.12 -3.39
CA CYS A 2 -4.95 17.22 -4.59
C CYS A 2 -5.19 15.97 -5.47
N SER A 3 -4.91 16.09 -6.77
CA SER A 3 -4.94 14.98 -7.71
C SER A 3 -3.73 15.11 -8.64
N PHE A 4 -2.99 14.02 -8.79
CA PHE A 4 -1.81 13.92 -9.64
C PHE A 4 -2.08 12.86 -10.70
N ASN A 5 -1.95 13.25 -11.97
CA ASN A 5 -1.86 12.32 -13.09
C ASN A 5 -0.48 12.50 -13.73
N CYS A 6 0.37 11.47 -13.68
CA CYS A 6 1.78 11.59 -14.03
C CYS A 6 2.29 10.37 -14.81
N ASN A 7 3.13 10.62 -15.82
CA ASN A 7 3.86 9.57 -16.54
C ASN A 7 5.25 9.32 -15.94
N HIS A 8 5.51 9.80 -14.74
CA HIS A 8 6.81 9.73 -14.06
C HIS A 8 6.58 9.85 -12.56
N ASP A 9 7.65 9.66 -11.79
CA ASP A 9 7.63 9.63 -10.34
C ASP A 9 7.04 10.88 -9.68
N VAL A 10 6.29 10.67 -8.61
CA VAL A 10 5.69 11.73 -7.80
C VAL A 10 6.14 11.60 -6.35
N VAL A 11 6.58 12.71 -5.77
CA VAL A 11 6.94 12.78 -4.33
C VAL A 11 6.13 13.87 -3.65
N THR A 12 5.40 13.51 -2.61
CA THR A 12 4.64 14.46 -1.78
C THR A 12 4.89 14.24 -0.29
N GLY A 13 4.82 15.34 0.47
CA GLY A 13 5.06 15.32 1.91
C GLY A 13 3.80 15.01 2.73
N TYR A 14 2.79 15.87 2.65
CA TYR A 14 1.59 15.80 3.49
C TYR A 14 0.35 16.15 2.68
N GLY A 15 -0.76 15.42 2.85
CA GLY A 15 -2.03 15.85 2.29
C GLY A 15 -3.13 14.80 2.15
N MET A 16 -4.27 15.25 1.61
CA MET A 16 -5.30 14.38 1.07
C MET A 16 -5.20 14.39 -0.45
N CYS A 17 -4.71 13.30 -1.03
CA CYS A 17 -4.30 13.26 -2.43
C CYS A 17 -4.73 11.97 -3.14
N SER A 18 -5.00 12.06 -4.44
CA SER A 18 -5.12 10.91 -5.33
C SER A 18 -3.97 10.93 -6.34
N TYR A 19 -3.38 9.77 -6.61
CA TYR A 19 -2.28 9.59 -7.55
C TYR A 19 -2.69 8.55 -8.59
N ASP A 20 -2.56 8.91 -9.86
CA ASP A 20 -2.73 8.06 -11.03
C ASP A 20 -1.42 8.17 -11.83
N CYS A 21 -0.52 7.20 -11.64
CA CYS A 21 0.85 7.31 -12.11
C CYS A 21 1.35 6.05 -12.81
N ASN A 22 2.10 6.20 -13.90
CA ASN A 22 2.70 5.05 -14.59
C ASN A 22 3.96 4.49 -13.91
N TYR A 23 4.58 5.26 -13.02
CA TYR A 23 5.81 4.91 -12.31
C TYR A 23 5.61 5.16 -10.82
N ASP A 24 6.66 5.56 -10.11
CA ASP A 24 6.72 5.40 -8.66
C ASP A 24 6.06 6.57 -7.92
N VAL A 25 5.35 6.29 -6.85
CA VAL A 25 4.76 7.34 -6.00
C VAL A 25 5.26 7.21 -4.57
N VAL A 26 5.79 8.31 -4.04
CA VAL A 26 6.18 8.42 -2.63
C VAL A 26 5.32 9.48 -1.94
N ALA A 27 4.56 9.07 -0.94
CA ALA A 27 3.77 9.98 -0.11
C ALA A 27 4.16 9.86 1.37
N GLY A 28 4.41 10.99 2.02
CA GLY A 28 4.79 11.00 3.44
C GLY A 28 3.64 10.70 4.38
N TYR A 29 2.68 11.61 4.52
CA TYR A 29 1.61 11.50 5.52
C TYR A 29 0.25 11.97 5.00
N GLY A 30 -0.82 11.22 5.28
CA GLY A 30 -2.18 11.72 5.13
C GLY A 30 -3.21 10.68 4.68
N MET A 31 -4.21 11.13 3.91
CA MET A 31 -5.19 10.23 3.30
C MET A 31 -4.95 10.16 1.80
N CYS A 32 -4.51 9.01 1.31
CA CYS A 32 -4.05 8.88 -0.06
C CYS A 32 -4.75 7.73 -0.78
N SER A 33 -5.01 7.92 -2.07
CA SER A 33 -5.38 6.84 -2.99
C SER A 33 -4.32 6.77 -4.07
N PHE A 34 -3.80 5.58 -4.34
CA PHE A 34 -2.78 5.34 -5.35
C PHE A 34 -3.32 4.34 -6.37
N ASP A 35 -3.25 4.70 -7.64
CA ASP A 35 -3.44 3.84 -8.79
C ASP A 35 -2.15 3.94 -9.60
N CYS A 36 -1.29 2.91 -9.50
CA CYS A 36 0.06 2.96 -10.05
C CYS A 36 0.46 1.68 -10.76
N ASN A 37 1.16 1.79 -11.88
CA ASN A 37 1.64 0.61 -12.61
C ASN A 37 2.90 -0.01 -12.03
N HIS A 38 3.58 0.67 -11.12
CA HIS A 38 4.89 0.28 -10.61
C HIS A 38 4.89 0.32 -9.08
N ASP A 39 5.75 1.13 -8.46
CA ASP A 39 5.97 1.04 -7.02
C ASP A 39 5.32 2.19 -6.26
N VAL A 40 4.71 1.90 -5.11
CA VAL A 40 4.17 2.93 -4.21
C VAL A 40 4.74 2.80 -2.83
N VAL A 41 5.19 3.92 -2.27
CA VAL A 41 5.66 4.04 -0.89
C VAL A 41 4.84 5.08 -0.15
N ALA A 42 4.12 4.67 0.89
CA ALA A 42 3.44 5.57 1.81
C ALA A 42 4.04 5.51 3.23
N GLY A 43 4.27 6.67 3.84
CA GLY A 43 4.78 6.73 5.20
C GLY A 43 3.71 6.42 6.25
N TYR A 44 2.80 7.35 6.48
CA TYR A 44 1.81 7.27 7.57
C TYR A 44 0.42 7.74 7.15
N GLY A 45 -0.63 6.96 7.45
CA GLY A 45 -2.00 7.46 7.38
C GLY A 45 -3.05 6.46 6.92
N MET A 46 -4.06 6.94 6.21
CA MET A 46 -5.11 6.09 5.63
C MET A 46 -4.89 6.00 4.12
N CYS A 47 -4.55 4.82 3.63
CA CYS A 47 -4.13 4.68 2.24
C CYS A 47 -4.88 3.54 1.54
N CYS A 48 -5.26 3.78 0.29
CA CYS A 48 -5.71 2.73 -0.63
C CYS A 48 -4.70 2.62 -1.76
N PHE A 49 -4.21 1.42 -2.02
CA PHE A 49 -3.25 1.11 -3.06
C PHE A 49 -3.88 0.18 -4.08
N VAL A 50 -3.73 0.52 -5.35
CA VAL A 50 -4.05 -0.32 -6.49
C VAL A 50 -2.81 -0.31 -7.37
N CYS A 51 -2.04 -1.38 -7.32
CA CYS A 51 -0.71 -1.43 -7.93
C CYS A 51 -0.44 -2.72 -8.68
N ASN A 52 0.37 -2.63 -9.74
CA ASN A 52 0.75 -3.82 -10.51
C ASN A 52 2.05 -4.47 -10.03
N HIS A 53 2.89 -3.76 -9.28
CA HIS A 53 4.20 -4.28 -8.88
C HIS A 53 4.32 -4.34 -7.36
N ASP A 54 4.80 -3.28 -6.71
CA ASP A 54 5.16 -3.34 -5.31
C ASP A 54 4.52 -2.20 -4.50
N ASP A 55 3.91 -2.56 -3.37
CA ASP A 55 3.37 -1.59 -2.41
C ASP A 55 4.10 -1.65 -1.09
N VAL A 56 4.49 -0.48 -0.58
CA VAL A 56 5.10 -0.34 0.75
C VAL A 56 4.33 0.69 1.56
N ALA A 57 3.85 0.33 2.76
CA ALA A 57 3.44 1.34 3.73
C ALA A 57 4.07 1.18 5.12
N GLY A 58 4.38 2.31 5.75
CA GLY A 58 4.97 2.35 7.08
C GLY A 58 3.95 2.12 8.19
N TYR A 59 2.99 3.02 8.37
CA TYR A 59 2.05 2.98 9.49
C TYR A 59 0.64 3.45 9.12
N GLY A 60 -0.40 2.73 9.53
CA GLY A 60 -1.76 3.27 9.54
C GLY A 60 -2.86 2.29 9.17
N MET A 61 -3.89 2.78 8.47
CA MET A 61 -4.98 1.93 7.99
C MET A 61 -4.89 1.85 6.47
N CYS A 62 -4.61 0.66 5.95
CA CYS A 62 -4.30 0.48 4.53
C CYS A 62 -5.17 -0.60 3.89
N SER A 63 -5.52 -0.40 2.63
CA SER A 63 -6.06 -1.43 1.76
C SER A 63 -5.16 -1.57 0.56
N TYR A 64 -4.71 -2.78 0.27
CA TYR A 64 -3.84 -3.09 -0.86
C TYR A 64 -4.56 -4.01 -1.82
N ASP A 65 -4.48 -3.66 -3.10
CA ASP A 65 -4.82 -4.50 -4.24
C ASP A 65 -3.57 -4.50 -5.14
N CYS A 66 -2.80 -5.59 -5.08
CA CYS A 66 -1.49 -5.66 -5.72
C CYS A 66 -1.28 -6.98 -6.48
N ASN A 67 -0.62 -6.91 -7.64
CA ASN A 67 -0.33 -8.11 -8.42
C ASN A 67 0.96 -8.83 -8.01
N HIS A 68 1.89 -8.17 -7.34
CA HIS A 68 3.19 -8.76 -6.99
C HIS A 68 3.41 -8.74 -5.49
N ASP A 69 4.03 -7.70 -4.94
CA ASP A 69 4.50 -7.74 -3.56
C ASP A 69 3.89 -6.62 -2.73
N VAL A 70 3.51 -6.93 -1.49
CA VAL A 70 3.06 -5.92 -0.52
C VAL A 70 3.87 -6.02 0.76
N VAL A 71 4.43 -4.90 1.21
CA VAL A 71 5.10 -4.76 2.49
C VAL A 71 4.42 -3.70 3.35
N ALA A 72 3.92 -4.10 4.51
CA ALA A 72 3.31 -3.20 5.45
C ALA A 72 3.99 -3.26 6.82
N GLY A 73 4.25 -2.10 7.41
CA GLY A 73 4.86 -1.98 8.73
C GLY A 73 3.86 -2.24 9.86
N TYR A 74 3.16 -1.20 10.31
CA TYR A 74 2.30 -1.26 11.50
C TYR A 74 0.88 -0.74 11.22
N GLY A 75 -0.16 -1.49 11.59
CA GLY A 75 -1.51 -0.96 11.63
C GLY A 75 -2.65 -1.93 11.34
N MET A 76 -3.72 -1.43 10.75
CA MET A 76 -4.87 -2.25 10.33
C MET A 76 -4.89 -2.31 8.81
N CYS A 77 -4.67 -3.50 8.25
CA CYS A 77 -4.47 -3.65 6.83
C CYS A 77 -5.32 -4.76 6.24
N SER A 78 -5.83 -4.53 5.03
CA SER A 78 -6.41 -5.57 4.18
C SER A 78 -5.54 -5.72 2.95
N TYR A 79 -5.26 -6.95 2.57
CA TYR A 79 -4.38 -7.29 1.45
C TYR A 79 -5.13 -8.19 0.49
N ASP A 80 -5.28 -7.76 -0.74
CA ASP A 80 -5.59 -8.58 -1.91
C ASP A 80 -4.31 -8.61 -2.75
N CYS A 81 -3.63 -9.75 -2.78
CA CYS A 81 -2.32 -9.86 -3.44
C CYS A 81 -2.13 -11.17 -4.17
N ASN A 82 -1.68 -11.12 -5.43
CA ASN A 82 -1.46 -12.32 -6.22
C ASN A 82 -0.17 -13.07 -5.87
N HIS A 83 0.81 -12.43 -5.23
CA HIS A 83 2.11 -13.04 -4.98
C HIS A 83 2.45 -13.04 -3.49
N ASP A 84 3.26 -12.08 -3.03
CA ASP A 84 3.85 -12.14 -1.70
C ASP A 84 3.35 -10.97 -0.84
N VAL A 85 3.04 -11.27 0.43
CA VAL A 85 2.70 -10.23 1.41
C VAL A 85 3.54 -10.38 2.67
N VAL A 86 4.18 -9.28 3.06
CA VAL A 86 4.90 -9.14 4.33
C VAL A 86 4.21 -8.09 5.18
N ALA A 87 3.58 -8.52 6.28
CA ALA A 87 2.99 -7.61 7.25
C ALA A 87 3.76 -7.66 8.57
N GLY A 88 4.08 -6.49 9.13
CA GLY A 88 4.80 -6.38 10.39
C GLY A 88 3.92 -6.60 11.62
N TYR A 89 3.28 -5.53 12.11
CA TYR A 89 2.55 -5.52 13.37
C TYR A 89 1.13 -4.99 13.22
N GLY A 90 0.12 -5.70 13.76
CA GLY A 90 -1.23 -5.14 13.90
C GLY A 90 -2.37 -6.09 13.57
N MET A 91 -3.42 -5.60 12.90
CA MET A 91 -4.56 -6.40 12.48
C MET A 91 -4.57 -6.52 10.97
N CYS A 92 -4.53 -7.75 10.47
CA CYS A 92 -4.37 -8.01 9.03
C CYS A 92 -5.43 -8.98 8.52
N CYS A 93 -5.97 -8.71 7.33
CA CYS A 93 -6.76 -9.65 6.57
C CYS A 93 -6.06 -9.91 5.24
N PHE A 94 -5.72 -11.16 4.93
CA PHE A 94 -5.03 -11.53 3.71
C PHE A 94 -5.93 -12.38 2.81
N ASP A 95 -6.08 -11.94 1.57
CA ASP A 95 -6.47 -12.75 0.42
C ASP A 95 -5.23 -12.79 -0.49
N CYS A 96 -4.45 -13.87 -0.39
CA CYS A 96 -3.19 -13.98 -1.11
C CYS A 96 -2.97 -15.36 -1.71
N ASN A 97 -2.55 -15.41 -2.97
CA ASN A 97 -2.43 -16.67 -3.70
C ASN A 97 -1.15 -17.45 -3.42
N HIS A 98 -0.09 -16.80 -2.94
CA HIS A 98 1.24 -17.39 -2.80
C HIS A 98 1.75 -17.38 -1.36
N ASP A 99 2.60 -16.42 -0.96
CA ASP A 99 3.28 -16.45 0.33
C ASP A 99 2.85 -15.27 1.20
N VAL A 100 2.50 -15.57 2.46
CA VAL A 100 2.21 -14.54 3.47
C VAL A 100 3.13 -14.71 4.67
N VAL A 101 3.86 -13.64 4.98
CA VAL A 101 4.67 -13.50 6.19
C VAL A 101 4.05 -12.43 7.07
N ALA A 102 3.36 -12.86 8.12
CA ALA A 102 2.85 -11.97 9.15
C ALA A 102 3.75 -12.00 10.39
N GLY A 103 4.09 -10.83 10.91
CA GLY A 103 4.79 -10.67 12.19
C GLY A 103 3.84 -10.82 13.37
N TYR A 104 3.73 -9.78 14.20
CA TYR A 104 2.99 -9.83 15.46
C TYR A 104 1.63 -9.15 15.32
N GLY A 105 0.56 -9.92 15.40
CA GLY A 105 -0.76 -9.37 15.17
C GLY A 105 -1.87 -10.39 15.21
N MET A 106 -3.10 -9.90 15.06
CA MET A 106 -4.24 -10.75 14.74
C MET A 106 -4.39 -10.76 13.23
N CYS A 107 -4.21 -11.93 12.63
CA CYS A 107 -4.26 -12.11 11.19
C CYS A 107 -5.33 -13.13 10.82
N SER A 108 -6.15 -12.80 9.82
CA SER A 108 -7.00 -13.76 9.11
C SER A 108 -6.49 -13.96 7.69
N TYR A 109 -6.65 -15.18 7.19
CA TYR A 109 -6.25 -15.61 5.86
C TYR A 109 -7.48 -16.27 5.24
N ASP A 110 -7.91 -15.76 4.09
CA ASP A 110 -8.96 -16.35 3.25
C ASP A 110 -8.32 -17.14 2.09
#